data_AF-A0A3Q7GMC8-F1
#
_entry.id   AF-A0A3Q7GMC8-F1
#
_cell.length_a   1.000
_cell.length_b   1.000
_cell.length_c   1.000
_cell.angle_alpha   90.00
_cell.angle_beta   90.00
_cell.angle_gamma   90.00
#
_symmetry.space_group_name_H-M   'P 1'
#
loop_
_entity.id
_entity.type
_entity.pdbx_description
1 polymer ?
#
loop_
_entity_poly.entity_id
_entity_poly.type
_entity_poly.pdbx_seq_one_letter_code
_entity_poly.pdbx_strand_id
1 'polypeptide(L)' 'MSLKGDVFHEFFRQRPHHLSNICPDKIQNVNIHEGEWGTVGSINFWNFTHGKHILYLILIFIMNMVH' A
#
# COMPACT_ATOMS: atom_id res chain seq x y z
N MET A 1 13.74 13.37 13.51
CA MET A 1 12.80 13.28 12.37
C MET A 1 13.46 12.46 11.28
N SER A 2 13.05 11.19 11.12
CA SER A 2 13.68 10.30 10.14
C SER A 2 13.07 10.58 8.76
N LEU A 3 13.73 11.45 7.97
CA LEU A 3 13.31 11.83 6.60
C LEU A 3 12.98 10.62 5.71
N LYS A 4 13.65 9.49 5.96
CA LYS A 4 13.43 8.22 5.26
C LYS A 4 12.00 7.72 5.50
N GLY A 5 11.53 7.75 6.75
CA GLY A 5 10.19 7.29 7.12
C GLY A 5 9.10 8.07 6.40
N ASP A 6 9.23 9.39 6.33
CA ASP A 6 8.26 10.27 5.66
C ASP A 6 8.22 10.03 4.14
N VAL A 7 9.39 9.83 3.51
CA VAL A 7 9.48 9.52 2.08
C VAL A 7 8.90 8.14 1.76
N PHE A 8 9.20 7.12 2.58
CA PHE A 8 8.58 5.80 2.43
C PHE A 8 7.07 5.92 2.61
N HIS A 9 6.64 6.63 3.65
CA HIS A 9 5.25 6.83 3.97
C HIS A 9 4.49 7.50 2.80
N GLU A 10 5.02 8.58 2.23
CA GLU A 10 4.43 9.25 1.07
C GLU A 10 4.42 8.36 -0.18
N PHE A 11 5.49 7.59 -0.40
CA PHE A 11 5.57 6.63 -1.50
C PHE A 11 4.47 5.56 -1.42
N PHE A 12 4.27 4.95 -0.25
CA PHE A 12 3.20 3.98 -0.02
C PHE A 12 1.80 4.60 -0.17
N ARG A 13 1.65 5.87 0.18
CA ARG A 13 0.38 6.59 0.04
C ARG A 13 0.04 6.91 -1.41
N GLN A 14 1.00 7.45 -2.17
CA GLN A 14 0.77 8.00 -3.51
C GLN A 14 0.95 6.97 -4.63
N ARG A 15 1.86 6.02 -4.46
CA ARG A 15 2.29 5.10 -5.53
C ARG A 15 2.48 3.66 -5.07
N PRO A 16 1.51 3.07 -4.35
CA PRO A 16 1.65 1.69 -3.87
C PRO A 16 1.74 0.66 -5.02
N HIS A 17 1.13 0.95 -6.18
CA HIS A 17 1.23 0.09 -7.37
C HIS A 17 2.65 -0.04 -7.92
N HIS A 18 3.58 0.87 -7.61
CA HIS A 18 4.99 0.69 -8.00
C HIS A 18 5.71 -0.39 -7.20
N LEU A 19 5.17 -0.82 -6.05
CA LEU A 19 5.78 -1.88 -5.26
C LEU A 19 5.74 -3.23 -5.96
N SER A 20 4.82 -3.43 -6.91
CA SER A 20 4.85 -4.64 -7.74
C SER A 20 6.07 -4.69 -8.66
N ASN A 21 6.62 -3.55 -9.04
CA ASN A 21 7.88 -3.49 -9.80
C ASN A 21 9.12 -3.58 -8.89
N ILE A 22 9.04 -3.06 -7.66
CA ILE A 22 10.17 -3.05 -6.71
C ILE A 22 10.38 -4.42 -6.07
N CYS A 23 9.29 -5.09 -5.70
CA CYS A 23 9.33 -6.39 -5.03
C CYS A 23 8.21 -7.31 -5.56
N PRO A 24 8.27 -7.73 -6.84
CA PRO A 24 7.24 -8.55 -7.49
C PRO A 24 6.99 -9.89 -6.78
N ASP A 25 8.01 -10.46 -6.13
CA ASP A 25 7.89 -11.72 -5.37
C ASP A 25 7.05 -11.56 -4.10
N LYS A 26 6.90 -10.34 -3.60
CA LYS A 26 6.14 -10.02 -2.39
C LYS A 26 4.82 -9.36 -2.71
N ILE A 27 4.80 -8.37 -3.59
CA ILE A 27 3.62 -7.65 -4.01
C ILE A 27 3.48 -7.87 -5.51
N GLN A 28 2.40 -8.50 -5.93
CA GLN A 28 2.18 -8.81 -7.34
C GLN A 28 1.35 -7.71 -8.01
N ASN A 29 0.42 -7.11 -7.26
CA ASN A 29 -0.43 -6.06 -7.79
C ASN A 29 -1.05 -5.21 -6.67
N VAL A 30 -1.32 -3.93 -6.96
CA VAL A 30 -2.14 -3.07 -6.12
C VAL A 30 -3.10 -2.28 -7.00
N ASN A 31 -4.41 -2.41 -6.76
CA ASN A 31 -5.44 -1.71 -7.52
C ASN A 31 -6.35 -0.92 -6.60
N ILE A 32 -6.81 0.25 -7.06
CA ILE A 32 -7.93 0.95 -6.43
C ILE A 32 -9.22 0.20 -6.76
N HIS A 33 -10.04 0.00 -5.73
CA HIS A 33 -11.43 -0.40 -5.88
C HIS A 33 -12.38 0.78 -5.82
N GLU A 34 -12.16 1.67 -4.84
CA GLU A 34 -12.99 2.84 -4.58
C GLU A 34 -12.10 4.03 -4.18
N GLY A 35 -12.49 5.23 -4.60
CA GLY A 35 -11.77 6.46 -4.30
C GLY A 35 -10.51 6.67 -5.15
N GLU A 36 -9.62 7.56 -4.67
CA GLU A 36 -8.40 7.97 -5.36
C GLU A 36 -7.16 7.64 -4.51
N TRP A 37 -6.00 7.47 -5.15
CA TRP A 37 -4.76 7.11 -4.44
C TRP A 37 -4.44 8.15 -3.35
N GLY A 38 -4.16 7.68 -2.14
CA GLY A 38 -3.75 8.54 -1.04
C GLY A 38 -4.84 9.45 -0.45
N THR A 39 -6.11 9.24 -0.81
CA THR A 39 -7.25 9.98 -0.26
C THR A 39 -7.93 9.24 0.89
N VAL A 40 -8.45 9.98 1.88
CA VAL A 40 -9.25 9.40 2.97
C VAL A 40 -10.49 8.74 2.39
N GLY A 41 -10.72 7.47 2.75
CA GLY A 41 -11.84 6.68 2.24
C GLY A 41 -11.52 5.85 0.99
N SER A 42 -10.30 5.91 0.45
CA SER A 42 -9.91 5.02 -0.65
C SER A 42 -9.82 3.57 -0.21
N ILE A 43 -10.34 2.65 -1.02
CA ILE A 43 -10.22 1.20 -0.83
C ILE A 43 -9.28 0.65 -1.88
N ASN A 44 -8.20 0.00 -1.44
CA ASN A 44 -7.18 -0.58 -2.29
C ASN A 44 -7.10 -2.09 -2.10
N PHE A 45 -7.06 -2.85 -3.19
CA PHE A 45 -6.78 -4.27 -3.18
C PHE A 45 -5.29 -4.53 -3.40
N TRP A 46 -4.68 -5.21 -2.43
CA TRP A 46 -3.29 -5.63 -2.50
C TRP A 46 -3.22 -7.13 -2.74
N ASN A 47 -2.58 -7.52 -3.84
CA ASN A 47 -2.20 -8.90 -4.09
C ASN A 47 -0.75 -9.07 -3.62
N PHE A 48 -0.58 -9.78 -2.51
CA PHE A 48 0.73 -10.06 -1.95
C PHE A 48 0.88 -11.53 -1.55
N THR A 49 2.12 -12.00 -1.61
CA THR A 49 2.51 -13.36 -1.26
C THR A 49 3.35 -13.33 0.01
N HIS A 50 2.86 -13.98 1.07
CA HIS A 50 3.61 -14.17 2.30
C HIS A 50 3.68 -15.67 2.62
N GLY A 51 4.84 -16.27 2.34
CA GLY A 51 4.99 -17.73 2.39
C GLY A 51 4.16 -18.39 1.28
N LYS A 52 3.22 -19.27 1.64
CA LYS A 52 2.31 -19.97 0.71
C LYS A 52 0.88 -19.40 0.67
N HIS A 53 0.59 -18.38 1.47
CA HIS A 53 -0.76 -17.85 1.61
C HIS A 53 -0.88 -16.51 0.88
N ILE A 54 -1.93 -16.39 0.06
CA ILE A 54 -2.41 -15.15 -0.50
C ILE A 54 -3.34 -14.54 0.54
N LEU A 55 -3.04 -13.32 0.97
CA LEU A 55 -3.84 -12.59 1.94
C LEU A 55 -4.44 -11.37 1.23
N TYR A 56 -5.77 -11.28 1.21
CA TYR A 56 -6.48 -10.09 0.74
C TYR A 56 -6.57 -9.10 1.89
N LEU A 57 -5.58 -8.23 2.03
CA LEU A 57 -5.63 -7.19 3.05
C LEU A 57 -6.30 -5.94 2.47
N ILE A 58 -7.49 -5.64 2.98
CA ILE A 58 -8.11 -4.32 2.81
C ILE A 58 -7.37 -3.39 3.77
N LEU A 59 -6.39 -2.63 3.26
CA LEU A 59 -5.84 -1.51 4.00
C LEU A 59 -6.85 -0.36 3.96
N ILE A 60 -7.90 -0.43 4.79
CA ILE A 60 -8.63 0.77 5.18
C ILE A 60 -7.64 1.59 5.99
N PHE A 61 -6.99 2.53 5.31
CA PHE A 61 -6.51 3.77 5.87
C PHE A 61 -5.74 3.64 7.20
N ILE A 62 -4.74 2.75 7.26
CA ILE A 62 -3.72 2.80 8.34
C ILE A 62 -2.80 3.99 8.04
N MET A 63 -3.35 5.16 8.34
CA MET A 63 -2.74 6.47 8.15
C MET A 63 -3.46 7.54 8.98
N ASN A 64 -4.63 7.23 9.57
CA ASN A 64 -5.14 7.94 10.74
C ASN A 64 -4.37 7.64 12.04
N MET A 65 -3.18 7.02 11.97
CA MET A 65 -2.31 6.80 13.14
C MET A 65 -0.86 7.20 12.83
N VAL A 66 -0.62 8.48 12.60
CA VAL A 66 0.60 9.12 13.12
C VAL A 66 0.13 10.46 13.70
N HIS A 67 -0.20 10.43 14.99
CA HIS A 67 -0.23 11.60 15.86
C HIS A 67 0.96 11.47 16.81
#